data_AF-A0A164M1K0-F1
#
_entry.id   AF-A0A164M1K0-F1
#
_cell.length_a   1.000
_cell.length_b   1.000
_cell.length_c   1.000
_cell.angle_alpha   90.00
_cell.angle_beta   90.00
_cell.angle_gamma   90.00
#
_symmetry.space_group_name_H-M   'P 1'
#
loop_
_entity.id
_entity.type
_entity.pdbx_description
1 polymer ?
#
loop_
_entity_poly.entity_id
_entity_poly.type
_entity_poly.pdbx_seq_one_letter_code
_entity_poly.pdbx_strand_id
1 'polypeptide(L)'
;MNPTELSSLLAETAAAITEILVEAEQSFSENPDEFVAKEYGMLWRVTTCYLLLFKNSQCEKRDNLEKLWASYFSECSIRDAVEELLLVEGKWDEFLLTVDKFMDKNTCSENKNPANEKEISSLSLTGINDNTVSTVKQITNNNKYSLFVFLRHFA
;
A
#
# COMPACT_ATOMS: atom_id res chain seq x y z
N MET A 1 -17.35 10.38 17.35
CA MET A 1 -16.95 11.39 16.36
C MET A 1 -18.21 12.02 15.80
N ASN A 2 -18.24 13.34 15.61
CA ASN A 2 -19.37 14.01 14.97
C ASN A 2 -19.18 14.09 13.42
N PRO A 3 -20.23 14.40 12.64
CA PRO A 3 -20.13 14.42 11.17
C PRO A 3 -19.12 15.43 10.63
N THR A 4 -19.01 16.61 11.25
CA THR A 4 -18.08 17.66 10.81
C THR A 4 -16.62 17.22 11.01
N GLU A 5 -16.31 16.63 12.16
CA GLU A 5 -14.98 16.07 12.44
C GLU A 5 -14.62 14.95 11.47
N LEU A 6 -15.57 14.05 11.19
CA LEU A 6 -15.35 12.93 10.27
C LEU A 6 -15.12 13.42 8.84
N SER A 7 -15.93 14.38 8.37
CA SER A 7 -15.78 14.97 7.04
C SER A 7 -14.41 15.64 6.88
N SER A 8 -13.98 16.46 7.85
CA SER A 8 -12.65 17.09 7.85
C SER A 8 -11.54 16.04 7.79
N LEU A 9 -11.62 15.01 8.63
CA LEU A 9 -10.61 13.96 8.70
C LEU A 9 -10.51 13.17 7.39
N LEU A 10 -11.64 12.85 6.75
CA LEU A 10 -11.67 12.16 5.46
C LEU A 10 -11.07 13.03 4.35
N ALA A 11 -11.45 14.31 4.29
CA ALA A 11 -10.94 15.25 3.30
C ALA A 11 -9.43 15.51 3.48
N GLU A 12 -8.96 15.69 4.72
CA GLU A 12 -7.53 15.81 5.04
C GLU A 12 -6.74 14.57 4.62
N THR A 13 -7.32 13.39 4.82
CA THR A 13 -6.70 12.13 4.40
C THR A 13 -6.63 12.03 2.87
N ALA A 14 -7.72 12.36 2.18
CA ALA A 14 -7.76 12.34 0.71
C ALA A 14 -6.76 13.34 0.11
N ALA A 15 -6.65 14.55 0.68
CA ALA A 15 -5.69 15.57 0.28
C ALA A 15 -4.24 15.09 0.47
N ALA A 16 -3.92 14.52 1.65
CA ALA A 16 -2.58 14.01 1.94
C ALA A 16 -2.18 12.87 0.97
N ILE A 17 -3.10 11.94 0.68
CA ILE A 17 -2.83 10.87 -0.30
C ILE A 17 -2.66 11.47 -1.70
N THR A 18 -3.41 12.50 -2.06
CA THR A 18 -3.27 13.18 -3.36
C THR A 18 -1.90 13.82 -3.50
N GLU A 19 -1.39 14.49 -2.47
CA GLU A 19 -0.03 15.05 -2.48
C GLU A 19 1.04 13.97 -2.62
N ILE A 20 0.90 12.86 -1.90
CA ILE A 20 1.81 11.71 -2.01
C ILE A 20 1.76 11.11 -3.42
N LEU A 21 0.57 11.03 -4.03
CA LEU A 21 0.40 10.54 -5.40
C LEU A 21 1.12 11.45 -6.40
N VAL A 22 0.94 12.77 -6.32
CA VAL A 22 1.65 13.71 -7.20
C VAL A 22 3.16 13.57 -7.08
N GLU A 23 3.67 13.46 -5.85
CA GLU A 23 5.10 13.26 -5.61
C GLU A 23 5.59 11.91 -6.14
N ALA A 24 4.78 10.86 -6.01
CA ALA A 24 5.09 9.53 -6.50
C ALA A 24 5.10 9.48 -8.04
N GLU A 25 4.11 10.08 -8.70
CA GLU A 25 4.04 10.21 -10.16
C GLU A 25 5.23 11.00 -10.70
N GLN A 26 5.58 12.12 -10.05
CA GLN A 26 6.74 12.93 -10.44
C GLN A 26 8.04 12.13 -10.27
N SER A 27 8.25 11.53 -9.10
CA SER A 27 9.46 10.75 -8.81
C SER A 27 9.62 9.56 -9.76
N PHE A 28 8.51 8.88 -10.06
CA PHE A 28 8.51 7.77 -11.01
C PHE A 28 8.77 8.25 -12.45
N SER A 29 8.20 9.37 -12.87
CA SER A 29 8.45 9.95 -14.21
C SER A 29 9.91 10.41 -14.39
N GLU A 30 10.52 10.95 -13.34
CA GLU A 30 11.92 11.42 -13.37
C GLU A 30 12.93 10.26 -13.40
N ASN A 31 12.75 9.26 -12.54
CA ASN A 31 13.65 8.10 -12.48
C ASN A 31 12.90 6.83 -12.00
N PRO A 32 12.27 6.08 -12.91
CA PRO A 32 11.51 4.87 -12.57
C PRO A 32 12.33 3.81 -11.82
N ASP A 33 13.60 3.61 -12.19
CA ASP A 33 14.46 2.60 -11.58
C ASP A 33 14.82 2.96 -10.13
N GLU A 34 15.16 4.23 -9.88
CA GLU A 34 15.41 4.73 -8.53
C GLU A 34 14.14 4.75 -7.67
N PHE A 35 13.00 5.07 -8.27
CA PHE A 35 11.71 5.04 -7.59
C PHE A 35 11.40 3.65 -7.03
N VAL A 36 11.55 2.61 -7.85
CA VAL A 36 11.33 1.22 -7.43
C VAL A 36 12.41 0.77 -6.44
N ALA A 37 13.67 1.19 -6.63
CA ALA A 37 14.77 0.85 -5.74
C ALA A 37 14.64 1.48 -4.34
N LYS A 38 13.88 2.57 -4.18
CA LYS A 38 13.65 3.26 -2.89
C LYS A 38 12.65 2.54 -1.96
N GLU A 39 12.47 1.23 -2.12
CA GLU A 39 11.79 0.30 -1.20
C GLU A 39 10.53 0.88 -0.52
N TYR A 40 9.43 0.98 -1.26
CA TYR A 40 8.08 1.19 -0.71
C TYR A 40 7.85 2.49 0.09
N GLY A 41 8.77 3.47 0.05
CA GLY A 41 8.66 4.69 0.84
C GLY A 41 7.34 5.46 0.64
N MET A 42 6.87 5.59 -0.60
CA MET A 42 5.59 6.25 -0.89
C MET A 42 4.39 5.42 -0.42
N LEU A 43 4.45 4.09 -0.54
CA LEU A 43 3.41 3.18 -0.04
C LEU A 43 3.29 3.26 1.49
N TRP A 44 4.43 3.38 2.19
CA TRP A 44 4.46 3.57 3.64
C TRP A 44 3.79 4.88 4.07
N ARG A 45 3.98 5.97 3.30
CA ARG A 45 3.33 7.25 3.56
C ARG A 45 1.81 7.15 3.43
N VAL A 46 1.31 6.52 2.36
CA VAL A 46 -0.14 6.26 2.20
C VAL A 46 -0.68 5.37 3.34
N THR A 47 0.08 4.33 3.72
CA THR A 47 -0.28 3.48 4.87
C THR A 47 -0.38 4.29 6.17
N THR A 48 0.54 5.24 6.38
CA THR A 48 0.53 6.13 7.54
C THR A 48 -0.71 7.04 7.55
N CYS A 49 -1.15 7.55 6.40
CA CYS A 49 -2.40 8.30 6.28
C CYS A 49 -3.60 7.47 6.77
N TYR A 50 -3.71 6.21 6.36
CA TYR A 50 -4.77 5.32 6.86
C TYR A 50 -4.66 5.00 8.34
N LEU A 51 -3.46 4.78 8.86
CA LEU A 51 -3.26 4.56 10.30
C LEU A 51 -3.73 5.75 11.13
N LEU A 52 -3.45 6.97 10.66
CA LEU A 52 -3.91 8.20 11.30
C LEU A 52 -5.43 8.36 11.17
N LEU A 53 -6.00 8.09 10.00
CA LEU A 53 -7.45 8.08 9.78
C LEU A 53 -8.15 7.13 10.75
N PHE A 54 -7.69 5.88 10.86
CA PHE A 54 -8.23 4.88 11.78
C PHE A 54 -8.11 5.29 13.24
N LYS A 55 -6.94 5.78 13.65
CA LYS A 55 -6.71 6.28 15.01
C LYS A 55 -7.64 7.44 15.37
N ASN A 56 -7.75 8.43 14.48
CA ASN A 56 -8.49 9.67 14.75
C ASN A 56 -10.01 9.48 14.62
N SER A 57 -10.46 8.57 13.76
CA SER A 57 -11.86 8.16 13.66
C SER A 57 -12.29 7.15 14.73
N GLN A 58 -11.34 6.64 15.53
CA GLN A 58 -11.55 5.55 16.49
C GLN A 58 -12.10 4.26 15.84
N CYS A 59 -11.82 4.09 14.54
CA CYS A 59 -12.20 2.90 13.79
C CYS A 59 -10.98 1.99 13.62
N GLU A 60 -11.05 0.76 14.11
CA GLU A 60 -9.91 -0.18 14.02
C GLU A 60 -9.70 -0.75 12.61
N LYS A 61 -10.73 -0.73 11.77
CA LYS A 61 -10.76 -1.37 10.44
C LYS A 61 -11.59 -0.55 9.47
N ARG A 62 -11.34 -0.73 8.18
CA ARG A 62 -12.10 -0.12 7.08
C ARG A 62 -13.60 -0.35 7.24
N ASP A 63 -14.06 -1.58 7.46
CA ASP A 63 -15.49 -1.89 7.64
C ASP A 63 -16.19 -1.06 8.73
N ASN A 64 -15.46 -0.72 9.81
CA ASN A 64 -16.01 0.11 10.88
C ASN A 64 -16.12 1.57 10.43
N LEU A 65 -15.12 2.07 9.71
CA LEU A 65 -15.11 3.41 9.13
C LEU A 65 -16.24 3.56 8.09
N GLU A 66 -16.47 2.55 7.26
CA GLU A 66 -17.54 2.56 6.25
C GLU A 66 -18.92 2.59 6.88
N LYS A 67 -19.14 1.79 7.92
CA LYS A 67 -20.38 1.86 8.70
C LYS A 67 -20.57 3.23 9.36
N LEU A 68 -19.48 3.83 9.85
CA LEU A 68 -19.50 5.13 10.48
C LEU A 68 -19.91 6.23 9.49
N TRP A 69 -19.23 6.35 8.34
CA TRP A 69 -19.62 7.37 7.36
C TRP A 69 -21.00 7.12 6.76
N ALA A 70 -21.41 5.85 6.58
CA ALA A 70 -22.71 5.50 6.02
C ALA A 70 -23.85 5.96 6.94
N SER A 71 -23.62 5.95 8.25
CA SER A 71 -24.57 6.49 9.24
C SER A 71 -24.81 8.00 9.10
N TYR A 72 -23.91 8.72 8.42
CA TYR A 72 -23.96 10.16 8.18
C TYR A 72 -24.16 10.55 6.71
N PHE A 73 -24.56 9.62 5.83
CA PHE A 73 -24.73 9.88 4.40
C PHE A 73 -25.83 10.88 4.03
N SER A 74 -26.68 11.30 4.98
CA SER A 74 -27.56 12.46 4.79
C SER A 74 -26.76 13.76 4.62
N GLU A 75 -25.59 13.86 5.25
CA GLU A 75 -24.71 15.03 5.20
C GLU A 75 -23.93 15.09 3.89
N CYS A 76 -24.05 16.20 3.15
CA CYS A 76 -23.35 16.37 1.87
C CYS A 76 -21.84 16.34 2.03
N SER A 77 -21.32 17.02 3.06
CA SER A 77 -19.88 17.10 3.33
C SER A 77 -19.24 15.74 3.61
N ILE A 78 -19.99 14.78 4.17
CA ILE A 78 -19.53 13.40 4.33
C ILE A 78 -19.47 12.70 2.99
N ARG A 79 -20.53 12.79 2.17
CA ARG A 79 -20.56 12.15 0.85
C ARG A 79 -19.43 12.66 -0.03
N ASP A 80 -19.23 13.96 -0.08
CA ASP A 80 -18.20 14.60 -0.90
C ASP A 80 -16.81 14.15 -0.45
N ALA A 81 -16.53 14.17 0.86
CA ALA A 81 -15.24 13.72 1.40
C ALA A 81 -14.97 12.22 1.20
N VAL A 82 -16.02 11.38 1.26
CA VAL A 82 -15.90 9.94 0.95
C VAL A 82 -15.64 9.74 -0.53
N GLU A 83 -16.34 10.45 -1.41
CA GLU A 83 -16.13 10.37 -2.86
C GLU A 83 -14.70 10.79 -3.23
N GLU A 84 -14.17 11.87 -2.65
CA GLU A 84 -12.78 12.30 -2.84
C GLU A 84 -11.77 11.24 -2.37
N LEU A 85 -12.01 10.62 -1.20
CA LEU A 85 -11.15 9.56 -0.69
C LEU A 85 -11.14 8.33 -1.62
N LEU A 86 -12.32 7.88 -2.06
CA LEU A 86 -12.44 6.75 -2.98
C LEU A 86 -11.82 7.07 -4.36
N LEU A 87 -11.95 8.30 -4.83
CA LEU A 87 -11.35 8.76 -6.07
C LEU A 87 -9.82 8.69 -6.00
N VAL A 88 -9.21 9.19 -4.92
CA VAL A 88 -7.75 9.14 -4.79
C VAL A 88 -7.24 7.71 -4.56
N GLU A 89 -8.00 6.85 -3.85
CA GLU A 89 -7.71 5.42 -3.76
C GLU A 89 -7.65 4.77 -5.15
N GLY A 90 -8.65 5.04 -6.00
CA GLY A 90 -8.68 4.51 -7.38
C GLY A 90 -7.49 4.99 -8.22
N LYS A 91 -7.14 6.29 -8.13
CA LYS A 91 -5.96 6.83 -8.83
C LYS A 91 -4.65 6.23 -8.34
N TRP A 92 -4.55 6.00 -7.03
CA TRP A 92 -3.38 5.34 -6.45
C TRP A 92 -3.22 3.91 -6.98
N ASP A 93 -4.32 3.15 -7.05
CA ASP A 93 -4.31 1.81 -7.65
C ASP A 93 -3.90 1.84 -9.14
N GLU A 94 -4.41 2.80 -9.92
CA GLU A 94 -4.02 2.99 -11.33
C GLU A 94 -2.53 3.33 -11.49
N PHE A 95 -1.99 4.17 -10.60
CA PHE A 95 -0.56 4.47 -10.56
C PHE A 95 0.26 3.22 -10.26
N LEU A 96 -0.13 2.43 -9.25
CA LEU A 96 0.56 1.18 -8.93
C LEU A 96 0.55 0.20 -10.11
N LEU A 97 -0.56 0.08 -10.85
CA LEU A 97 -0.61 -0.73 -12.07
C LEU A 97 0.37 -0.24 -13.15
N THR A 98 0.70 1.05 -13.17
CA THR A 98 1.70 1.60 -14.09
C THR A 98 3.12 1.24 -13.66
N VAL A 99 3.39 1.29 -12.35
CA VAL A 99 4.66 0.83 -11.76
C VAL A 99 4.85 -0.68 -12.01
N ASP A 100 3.82 -1.49 -11.78
CA ASP A 100 3.84 -2.93 -12.04
C ASP A 100 4.22 -3.24 -13.50
N LYS A 101 3.54 -2.59 -14.47
CA LYS A 101 3.85 -2.75 -15.90
C LYS A 101 5.27 -2.36 -16.27
N PHE A 102 5.88 -1.41 -15.56
CA PHE A 102 7.28 -1.04 -15.77
C PHE A 102 8.21 -2.15 -15.25
N MET A 103 7.95 -2.65 -14.05
CA MET A 103 8.73 -3.74 -13.46
C MET A 103 8.64 -5.04 -14.26
N ASP A 104 7.46 -5.39 -14.78
CA ASP A 104 7.25 -6.60 -15.59
C ASP A 104 8.05 -6.55 -16.90
N LYS A 105 8.12 -5.37 -17.54
CA LYS A 105 8.92 -5.16 -18.75
C LYS A 105 10.41 -5.33 -18.48
N ASN A 106 10.87 -4.92 -17.30
CA ASN A 106 12.28 -4.99 -16.90
C ASN A 106 12.69 -6.37 -16.35
N THR A 107 11.74 -7.19 -15.89
CA THR A 107 11.99 -8.57 -15.45
C THR A 107 11.86 -9.60 -16.58
N CYS A 108 10.93 -9.39 -17.53
CA CYS A 108 10.77 -10.26 -18.70
C CYS A 108 11.93 -10.20 -19.70
N SER A 109 12.82 -9.21 -19.60
CA SER A 109 14.04 -9.13 -20.41
C SER A 109 15.16 -10.04 -19.90
N GLU A 110 15.14 -10.51 -18.64
CA GLU A 110 16.29 -11.21 -18.05
C GLU A 110 16.10 -12.71 -17.76
N ASN A 111 14.90 -13.29 -17.76
CA ASN A 111 14.76 -14.72 -17.43
C ASN A 111 13.79 -15.50 -18.33
N LYS A 112 14.24 -15.80 -19.55
CA LYS A 112 13.76 -16.99 -20.28
C LYS A 112 14.49 -18.24 -19.78
N ASN A 113 14.05 -18.80 -18.65
CA ASN A 113 14.28 -20.21 -18.35
C ASN A 113 13.15 -20.71 -17.43
N PRO A 114 12.13 -21.41 -17.97
CA PRO A 114 11.13 -22.08 -17.16
C PRO A 114 11.75 -23.40 -16.70
N ALA A 115 12.57 -23.37 -15.65
CA ALA A 115 13.15 -24.58 -15.09
C ALA A 115 13.22 -24.49 -13.55
N ASN A 116 12.44 -25.36 -12.93
CA ASN A 116 12.41 -25.75 -11.51
C ASN A 116 11.43 -24.93 -10.65
N GLU A 117 10.27 -25.54 -10.43
CA GLU A 117 9.42 -25.32 -9.24
C GLU A 117 10.28 -25.50 -7.99
N LYS A 118 10.95 -24.43 -7.55
CA LYS A 118 11.63 -24.41 -6.26
C LYS A 118 10.56 -24.36 -5.18
N GLU A 119 10.59 -25.34 -4.29
CA GLU A 119 9.76 -25.39 -3.09
C GLU A 119 9.89 -24.06 -2.30
N ILE A 120 8.77 -23.43 -1.94
CA ILE A 120 8.73 -22.12 -1.26
C ILE A 120 9.60 -22.12 0.02
N SER A 121 9.73 -23.27 0.66
CA SER A 121 10.58 -23.49 1.84
C SER A 121 12.06 -23.18 1.61
N SER A 122 12.53 -23.26 0.36
CA SER A 122 13.91 -22.97 -0.07
C SER A 122 14.13 -21.52 -0.50
N LEU A 123 13.09 -20.69 -0.48
CA LEU A 123 13.19 -19.29 -0.86
C LEU A 123 14.06 -18.54 0.17
N SER A 124 15.15 -17.93 -0.32
CA SER A 124 16.03 -17.07 0.46
C SER A 124 15.42 -15.67 0.56
N LEU A 125 15.29 -15.17 1.78
CA LEU A 125 14.86 -13.82 2.12
C LEU A 125 16.07 -13.07 2.69
N THR A 126 16.25 -11.82 2.29
CA THR A 126 17.29 -10.94 2.82
C THR A 126 16.65 -9.93 3.76
N GLY A 127 17.12 -9.87 5.01
CA GLY A 127 16.69 -8.86 5.97
C GLY A 127 17.20 -7.48 5.57
N ILE A 128 16.30 -6.52 5.42
CA ILE A 128 16.63 -5.14 5.01
C ILE A 128 17.52 -4.43 6.05
N ASN A 129 17.32 -4.73 7.34
CA ASN A 129 18.02 -4.03 8.42
C ASN A 129 19.40 -4.62 8.78
N ASP A 130 19.59 -5.92 8.56
CA ASP A 130 20.77 -6.66 9.02
C ASP A 130 21.50 -7.37 7.89
N ASN A 131 20.99 -7.29 6.65
CA ASN A 131 21.48 -7.99 5.47
C ASN A 131 21.61 -9.51 5.68
N THR A 132 20.88 -10.07 6.65
CA THR A 132 20.95 -11.50 6.92
C THR A 132 20.13 -12.26 5.88
N VAL A 133 20.71 -13.32 5.32
CA VAL A 133 20.01 -14.20 4.39
C VAL A 133 19.45 -15.37 5.17
N SER A 134 18.13 -15.47 5.23
CA SER A 134 17.39 -16.55 5.89
C SER A 134 16.40 -17.19 4.94
N THR A 135 16.18 -18.48 5.06
CA THR A 135 15.14 -19.18 4.27
C THR A 135 13.78 -19.09 4.93
N VAL A 136 12.70 -19.20 4.15
CA VAL A 136 11.32 -19.29 4.69
C VAL A 136 11.23 -20.38 5.76
N LYS A 137 11.85 -21.54 5.54
CA LYS A 137 11.89 -22.64 6.51
C LYS A 137 12.56 -22.26 7.84
N GLN A 138 13.65 -21.50 7.81
CA GLN A 138 14.34 -21.07 9.02
C GLN A 138 13.50 -20.07 9.83
N ILE A 139 12.71 -19.24 9.16
CA ILE A 139 11.82 -18.27 9.80
C ILE A 139 10.62 -18.96 10.44
N THR A 140 10.04 -19.97 9.78
CA THR A 140 8.84 -20.68 10.27
C THR A 140 9.11 -21.75 11.31
N ASN A 141 10.33 -22.33 11.36
CA ASN A 141 10.66 -23.44 12.25
C ASN A 141 10.74 -23.08 13.74
N ASN A 142 10.72 -21.80 14.11
CA ASN A 142 10.89 -21.35 15.50
C ASN A 142 9.60 -21.41 16.36
N ASN A 143 8.61 -22.23 16.00
CA ASN A 143 7.38 -22.48 16.77
C ASN A 143 6.57 -21.21 17.14
N LYS A 144 6.76 -20.12 16.38
CA LYS A 144 5.98 -18.89 16.48
C LYS A 144 5.11 -18.78 15.23
N TYR A 145 3.85 -18.38 15.41
CA TYR A 145 2.99 -18.03 14.28
C TYR A 145 3.67 -16.90 13.49
N SER A 146 4.03 -17.17 12.25
CA SER A 146 4.60 -16.19 11.33
C SER A 146 3.48 -15.59 10.47
N LEU A 147 3.33 -14.27 10.49
CA LEU A 147 2.49 -13.54 9.56
C LEU A 147 3.35 -13.09 8.38
N PHE A 148 3.07 -13.63 7.19
CA PHE A 148 3.65 -13.13 5.95
C PHE A 148 2.67 -12.13 5.34
N VAL A 149 3.02 -10.85 5.42
CA VAL A 149 2.31 -9.81 4.67
C VAL A 149 2.98 -9.72 3.31
N PHE A 150 2.36 -10.33 2.31
CA PHE A 150 2.74 -10.11 0.93
C PHE A 150 2.24 -8.72 0.56
N LEU A 151 3.10 -7.71 0.76
CA LEU A 151 2.90 -6.42 0.12
C LEU A 151 2.88 -6.71 -1.37
N ARG A 152 1.76 -6.37 -2.02
CA ARG A 152 1.50 -6.69 -3.41
C ARG A 152 2.70 -6.26 -4.25
N HIS A 153 3.49 -7.23 -4.68
CA HIS A 153 4.52 -7.15 -5.71
C HIS A 153 4.69 -8.55 -6.31
N PHE A 154 4.51 -8.62 -7.63
CA PHE A 154 4.84 -9.70 -8.58
C PHE A 154 3.86 -10.88 -8.76
N ALA A 155 3.10 -10.79 -9.85
CA ALA A 155 3.09 -11.82 -10.89
C ALA A 155 2.98 -11.15 -12.26
#